data_AF-A0A369J651-F1
#
_entry.id   AF-A0A369J651-F1
#
_cell.length_a   1.000
_cell.length_b   1.000
_cell.length_c   1.000
_cell.angle_alpha   90.00
_cell.angle_beta   90.00
_cell.angle_gamma   90.00
#
_symmetry.space_group_name_H-M   'P 1'
#
loop_
_entity.id
_entity.type
_entity.pdbx_description
1 polymer ?
#
loop_
_entity_poly.entity_id
_entity_poly.type
_entity_poly.pdbx_seq_one_letter_code
_entity_poly.pdbx_strand_id
1 'polypeptide(L)'
;MHPFLSNEARATFFYMLSSTKSAIYGHVPFALVSTGMEINEELVHDINIAVPRNTLLVWTSYLRSIGYYSQEMVPTPYCHSRAGDATVRCRRRNRRLSITITQSFTDSVLPIILSSDVTTYMNVITSSHIFAFYPQLTANSTAIGSFEDMAPYRGFTYYRLSMIHAPSTEHWDKPCGEACPGMWRRTRGLPGVGVLKWDCFNVIPPRRRAIAPARRKQSATSGVEDGAWGDRVPVGRRPSFDAYHEFATSMFKWRIGAQCLNESPFPFLNRISNVLMLDYLPETTEDIILSSLDPVDLLRYAKISGTTYALTHSYIRRAFNIIKLLSPFFSELEIAEFRRLQADTGMIISGDLALDFFERNPFSGAPLEVYVEHQFSLNVGRWFMSAGYDFVVRDRRNGDFKFACTAAGGQWNGQDGVHQSPIPVLLFTFYHEAKKRYIFVRTVGGSAMEAILHFDSTSMMNIISHDKAVSFYPRATFDVLETLHIHYYGGNSLNCSKREGWTVKTIPMLNLREIRTNFRSVGDRLCWTIPLGGETLAADYRVEANSWRHNFSMYNRMRYTLVLNYRMKFNYVQGHNTARESGEAAMKRHYDGKICADEYYVDVVVEVYRAL
;
A
#
# COMPACT_ATOMS: atom_id res chain seq x y z
N MET A 1 -9.60 21.44 13.33
CA MET A 1 -10.56 22.58 13.29
C MET A 1 -9.89 23.95 13.14
N HIS A 2 -8.70 24.20 13.69
CA HIS A 2 -8.02 25.51 13.61
C HIS A 2 -7.91 26.13 12.20
N PRO A 3 -7.63 25.37 11.14
CA PRO A 3 -7.54 25.94 9.79
C PRO A 3 -8.87 26.52 9.26
N PHE A 4 -10.00 25.93 9.69
CA PHE A 4 -11.34 26.27 9.20
C PHE A 4 -12.00 27.38 10.02
N LEU A 5 -11.85 27.37 11.35
CA LEU A 5 -12.57 28.26 12.26
C LEU A 5 -11.61 29.08 13.13
N SER A 6 -11.83 30.41 13.15
CA SER A 6 -11.20 31.29 14.13
C SER A 6 -11.56 30.86 15.55
N ASN A 7 -10.74 31.24 16.54
CA ASN A 7 -11.01 30.90 17.94
C ASN A 7 -12.40 31.40 18.38
N GLU A 8 -12.80 32.60 17.95
CA GLU A 8 -14.10 33.20 18.24
C GLU A 8 -15.28 32.41 17.62
N ALA A 9 -15.13 31.95 16.37
CA ALA A 9 -16.19 31.25 15.65
C ALA A 9 -16.42 29.81 16.13
N ARG A 10 -15.48 29.19 16.86
CA ARG A 10 -15.61 27.79 17.31
C ARG A 10 -16.77 27.60 18.28
N ALA A 11 -16.90 28.48 19.28
CA ALA A 11 -17.97 28.36 20.27
C ALA A 11 -19.35 28.49 19.62
N THR A 12 -19.53 29.48 18.75
CA THR A 12 -20.78 29.67 17.99
C THR A 12 -21.03 28.51 17.00
N PHE A 13 -19.98 27.90 16.45
CA PHE A 13 -20.10 26.77 15.53
C PHE A 13 -20.60 25.51 16.24
N PHE A 14 -20.08 25.21 17.43
CA PHE A 14 -20.58 24.09 18.23
C PHE A 14 -21.96 24.36 18.82
N TYR A 15 -22.26 25.62 19.17
CA TYR A 15 -23.63 26.02 19.49
C TYR A 15 -24.58 25.78 18.31
N MET A 16 -24.16 26.10 17.09
CA MET A 16 -24.92 25.80 15.87
C MET A 16 -25.18 24.30 15.75
N LEU A 17 -24.15 23.44 15.85
CA LEU A 17 -24.33 21.98 15.85
C LEU A 17 -25.37 21.52 16.88
N SER A 18 -25.30 22.03 18.11
CA SER A 18 -26.27 21.69 19.15
C SER A 18 -27.68 22.19 18.83
N SER A 19 -27.83 23.45 18.43
CA SER A 19 -29.13 24.09 18.25
C SER A 19 -29.91 23.56 17.04
N THR A 20 -29.19 23.06 16.02
CA THR A 20 -29.78 22.50 14.80
C THR A 20 -29.70 20.98 14.73
N LYS A 21 -29.32 20.30 15.82
CA LYS A 21 -29.10 18.83 15.86
C LYS A 21 -28.23 18.31 14.71
N SER A 22 -27.19 19.06 14.35
CA SER A 22 -26.32 18.75 13.21
C SER A 22 -25.04 18.05 13.64
N ALA A 23 -24.35 17.42 12.69
CA ALA A 23 -23.16 16.66 12.99
C ALA A 23 -22.08 16.83 11.91
N ILE A 24 -20.82 16.87 12.33
CA ILE A 24 -19.67 16.77 11.43
C ILE A 24 -19.42 15.28 11.16
N TYR A 25 -19.21 14.90 9.91
CA TYR A 25 -18.88 13.53 9.51
C TYR A 25 -17.71 13.51 8.50
N GLY A 26 -17.24 12.33 8.11
CA GLY A 26 -16.17 12.23 7.12
C GLY A 26 -14.76 12.21 7.71
N HIS A 27 -13.81 12.78 6.96
CA HIS A 27 -12.38 12.75 7.27
C HIS A 27 -11.99 13.43 8.58
N VAL A 28 -12.65 14.53 8.97
CA VAL A 28 -12.27 15.28 10.19
C VAL A 28 -12.54 14.45 11.46
N PRO A 29 -13.76 13.89 11.65
CA PRO A 29 -14.00 12.96 12.74
C PRO A 29 -13.10 11.73 12.71
N PHE A 30 -12.88 11.15 11.53
CA PHE A 30 -11.99 9.99 11.40
C PHE A 30 -10.59 10.30 11.91
N ALA A 31 -9.98 11.38 11.43
CA ALA A 31 -8.61 11.76 11.81
C ALA A 31 -8.47 12.12 13.30
N LEU A 32 -9.57 12.48 13.97
CA LEU A 32 -9.58 12.68 15.43
C LEU A 32 -9.61 11.34 16.19
N VAL A 33 -10.31 10.33 15.66
CA VAL A 33 -10.53 9.05 16.34
C VAL A 33 -9.45 8.02 16.00
N SER A 34 -8.81 8.10 14.83
CA SER A 34 -7.66 7.28 14.49
C SER A 34 -6.43 7.73 15.29
N THR A 35 -6.11 7.00 16.35
CA THR A 35 -4.91 7.23 17.15
C THR A 35 -3.66 7.12 16.28
N GLY A 36 -2.85 8.18 16.18
CA GLY A 36 -1.54 8.14 15.52
C GLY A 36 -1.45 8.80 14.14
N MET A 37 -2.51 9.47 13.65
CA MET A 37 -2.40 10.24 12.41
C MET A 37 -1.90 11.66 12.65
N GLU A 38 -0.72 11.98 12.12
CA GLU A 38 -0.30 13.38 11.95
C GLU A 38 -1.14 14.02 10.83
N ILE A 39 -2.10 14.85 11.21
CA ILE A 39 -2.89 15.63 10.25
C ILE A 39 -1.98 16.73 9.70
N ASN A 40 -1.31 16.45 8.58
CA ASN A 40 -0.67 17.50 7.80
C ASN A 40 -1.75 18.47 7.28
N GLU A 41 -1.51 19.79 7.36
CA GLU A 41 -2.43 20.83 6.89
C GLU A 41 -2.78 20.67 5.39
N GLU A 42 -1.95 19.96 4.63
CA GLU A 42 -2.20 19.60 3.23
C GLU A 42 -3.26 18.51 3.01
N LEU A 43 -3.70 17.79 4.06
CA LEU A 43 -4.54 16.59 3.90
C LEU A 43 -6.03 16.83 4.05
N VAL A 44 -6.45 17.87 4.80
CA VAL A 44 -7.87 18.11 5.11
C VAL A 44 -8.28 19.49 4.62
N HIS A 45 -8.93 19.51 3.46
CA HIS A 45 -9.40 20.73 2.81
C HIS A 45 -10.91 20.95 2.92
N ASP A 46 -11.66 19.99 3.45
CA ASP A 46 -13.13 20.08 3.52
C ASP A 46 -13.67 19.53 4.85
N ILE A 47 -14.65 20.24 5.42
CA ILE A 47 -15.47 19.74 6.53
C ILE A 47 -16.83 19.36 5.97
N ASN A 48 -17.26 18.11 6.18
CA ASN A 48 -18.61 17.68 5.83
C ASN A 48 -19.53 17.79 7.04
N ILE A 49 -20.67 18.46 6.88
CA ILE A 49 -21.69 18.64 7.91
C ILE A 49 -22.99 18.04 7.39
N ALA A 50 -23.57 17.10 8.13
CA ALA A 50 -24.92 16.62 7.91
C ALA A 50 -25.88 17.45 8.76
N VAL A 51 -26.97 17.94 8.15
CA VAL A 51 -27.96 18.79 8.82
C VAL A 51 -29.38 18.23 8.61
N PRO A 52 -30.29 18.33 9.61
CA PRO A 52 -31.68 17.92 9.45
C PRO A 52 -32.43 18.69 8.35
N ARG A 53 -33.57 18.16 7.92
CA ARG A 53 -34.50 18.82 7.00
C ARG A 53 -34.78 20.27 7.45
N ASN A 54 -34.85 21.19 6.49
CA ASN A 54 -35.17 22.62 6.69
C ASN A 54 -34.16 23.43 7.51
N THR A 55 -32.94 22.92 7.75
CA THR A 55 -31.91 23.65 8.51
C THR A 55 -30.76 24.19 7.65
N LEU A 56 -30.71 23.84 6.35
CA LEU A 56 -29.64 24.26 5.44
C LEU A 56 -29.48 25.79 5.34
N LEU A 57 -30.59 26.53 5.22
CA LEU A 57 -30.57 28.00 5.13
C LEU A 57 -30.02 28.66 6.41
N VAL A 58 -30.25 28.04 7.57
CA VAL A 58 -29.72 28.53 8.85
C VAL A 58 -28.19 28.37 8.87
N TRP A 59 -27.70 27.22 8.40
CA TRP A 59 -26.28 26.93 8.30
C TRP A 59 -25.55 27.82 7.29
N THR A 60 -26.10 28.00 6.09
CA THR A 60 -25.46 28.85 5.06
C THR A 60 -25.44 30.32 5.48
N SER A 61 -26.50 30.81 6.15
CA SER A 61 -26.53 32.15 6.75
C SER A 61 -25.46 32.31 7.83
N TYR A 62 -25.33 31.32 8.71
CA TYR A 62 -24.30 31.31 9.75
C TYR A 62 -22.88 31.27 9.18
N LEU A 63 -22.60 30.37 8.22
CA LEU A 63 -21.27 30.28 7.62
C LEU A 63 -20.89 31.58 6.91
N ARG A 64 -21.84 32.26 6.28
CA ARG A 64 -21.64 33.59 5.68
C ARG A 64 -21.23 34.62 6.74
N SER A 65 -21.86 34.61 7.92
CA SER A 65 -21.54 35.56 9.00
C SER A 65 -20.14 35.38 9.59
N ILE A 66 -19.57 34.17 9.53
CA ILE A 66 -18.20 33.87 9.96
C ILE A 66 -17.16 33.88 8.81
N GLY A 67 -17.54 34.38 7.62
CA GLY A 67 -16.62 34.68 6.53
C GLY A 67 -16.58 33.69 5.36
N TYR A 68 -17.52 32.75 5.26
CA TYR A 68 -17.69 31.85 4.10
C TYR A 68 -18.72 32.42 3.12
N TYR A 69 -18.30 33.40 2.31
CA TYR A 69 -19.19 34.15 1.40
C TYR A 69 -19.51 33.42 0.09
N SER A 70 -18.59 32.58 -0.41
CA SER A 70 -18.82 31.84 -1.66
C SER A 70 -19.64 30.60 -1.35
N GLN A 71 -20.84 30.51 -1.94
CA GLN A 71 -21.77 29.40 -1.76
C GLN A 71 -22.11 28.84 -3.13
N GLU A 72 -21.84 27.56 -3.30
CA GLU A 72 -22.08 26.82 -4.53
C GLU A 72 -23.04 25.68 -4.21
N MET A 73 -24.20 25.65 -4.87
CA MET A 73 -25.04 24.47 -4.89
C MET A 73 -24.28 23.38 -5.65
N VAL A 74 -23.99 22.27 -4.99
CA VAL A 74 -23.28 21.15 -5.61
C VAL A 74 -24.21 19.94 -5.66
N PRO A 75 -24.06 19.04 -6.66
CA PRO A 75 -24.80 17.80 -6.68
C PRO A 75 -24.60 17.03 -5.37
N THR A 76 -25.70 16.55 -4.78
CA THR A 76 -25.63 15.66 -3.62
C THR A 76 -24.78 14.45 -3.99
N PRO A 77 -23.78 14.07 -3.17
CA PRO A 77 -22.96 12.89 -3.44
C PRO A 77 -23.84 11.68 -3.74
N TYR A 78 -23.46 10.87 -4.73
CA TYR A 78 -24.29 9.75 -5.19
C TYR A 78 -24.70 8.81 -4.03
N CYS A 79 -23.78 8.52 -3.12
CA CYS A 79 -24.03 7.72 -1.92
C CYS A 79 -25.11 8.31 -0.99
N HIS A 80 -25.29 9.64 -1.00
CA HIS A 80 -26.32 10.34 -0.25
C HIS A 80 -27.60 10.62 -1.07
N SER A 81 -27.69 10.23 -2.34
CA SER A 81 -28.82 10.58 -3.22
C SER A 81 -30.18 10.15 -2.68
N ARG A 82 -30.24 9.05 -1.92
CA ARG A 82 -31.48 8.54 -1.29
C ARG A 82 -31.78 9.15 0.08
N ALA A 83 -30.81 9.85 0.67
CA ALA A 83 -30.86 10.34 2.04
C ALA A 83 -30.78 11.86 2.15
N GLY A 84 -30.28 12.53 1.11
CA GLY A 84 -29.97 13.95 1.07
C GLY A 84 -30.77 14.71 0.02
N ASP A 85 -31.31 15.83 0.47
CA ASP A 85 -32.17 16.75 -0.27
C ASP A 85 -31.35 17.74 -1.10
N ALA A 86 -30.42 18.44 -0.43
CA ALA A 86 -29.61 19.48 -1.05
C ALA A 86 -28.21 19.51 -0.43
N THR A 87 -27.21 19.87 -1.24
CA THR A 87 -25.83 20.02 -0.78
C THR A 87 -25.28 21.39 -1.19
N VAL A 88 -24.71 22.12 -0.23
CA VAL A 88 -24.08 23.42 -0.45
C VAL A 88 -22.62 23.36 -0.04
N ARG A 89 -21.72 23.77 -0.93
CA ARG A 89 -20.31 23.97 -0.61
C ARG A 89 -20.06 25.45 -0.33
N CYS A 90 -19.57 25.74 0.87
CA CYS A 90 -19.20 27.07 1.31
C CYS A 90 -17.67 27.23 1.29
N ARG A 91 -17.15 28.28 0.64
CA ARG A 91 -15.71 28.59 0.55
C ARG A 91 -15.40 29.99 1.08
N ARG A 92 -14.19 30.15 1.61
CA ARG A 92 -13.63 31.44 2.03
C ARG A 92 -12.78 32.02 0.89
N ARG A 93 -12.81 33.35 0.70
CA ARG A 93 -12.28 34.06 -0.49
C ARG A 93 -10.80 33.79 -0.84
N ASN A 94 -9.98 33.35 0.12
CA ASN A 94 -8.51 33.22 -0.03
C ASN A 94 -7.95 31.85 0.41
N ARG A 95 -8.74 30.79 0.51
CA ARG A 95 -8.23 29.48 0.99
C ARG A 95 -8.76 28.30 0.18
N ARG A 96 -7.93 27.26 0.06
CA ARG A 96 -8.30 25.91 -0.41
C ARG A 96 -9.31 25.18 0.49
N LEU A 97 -9.76 25.82 1.58
CA LEU A 97 -10.61 25.20 2.60
C LEU A 97 -12.10 25.46 2.30
N SER A 98 -12.89 24.40 2.34
CA SER A 98 -14.35 24.43 2.21
C SER A 98 -15.07 23.80 3.39
N ILE A 99 -16.35 24.13 3.52
CA ILE A 99 -17.30 23.42 4.37
C ILE A 99 -18.45 22.99 3.46
N THR A 100 -18.67 21.69 3.34
CA THR A 100 -19.76 21.10 2.57
C THR A 100 -20.89 20.72 3.53
N ILE A 101 -22.09 21.27 3.31
CA ILE A 101 -23.28 21.01 4.11
C ILE A 101 -24.26 20.17 3.29
N THR A 102 -24.67 19.03 3.82
CA THR A 102 -25.64 18.12 3.20
C THR A 102 -26.91 18.06 4.06
N GLN A 103 -28.04 18.51 3.51
CA GLN A 103 -29.34 18.45 4.17
C GLN A 103 -29.97 17.06 4.01
N SER A 104 -30.42 16.46 5.10
CA SER A 104 -31.19 15.21 5.04
C SER A 104 -32.62 15.42 4.58
N PHE A 105 -33.17 14.42 3.89
CA PHE A 105 -34.61 14.30 3.69
C PHE A 105 -35.39 14.11 4.99
N THR A 106 -34.76 13.83 6.13
CA THR A 106 -35.45 13.58 7.41
C THR A 106 -35.03 14.58 8.47
N ASP A 107 -35.70 14.57 9.62
CA ASP A 107 -35.31 15.38 10.78
C ASP A 107 -34.06 14.82 11.51
N SER A 108 -33.50 13.70 11.02
CA SER A 108 -32.27 13.09 11.52
C SER A 108 -31.12 13.24 10.52
N VAL A 109 -29.90 13.39 11.03
CA VAL A 109 -28.67 13.39 10.22
C VAL A 109 -28.16 11.99 9.87
N LEU A 110 -28.66 10.96 10.56
CA LEU A 110 -28.18 9.58 10.43
C LEU A 110 -28.31 8.99 9.03
N PRO A 111 -29.39 9.23 8.25
CA PRO A 111 -29.47 8.76 6.87
C PRO A 111 -28.30 9.21 6.00
N ILE A 112 -27.82 10.45 6.16
CA ILE A 112 -26.65 10.96 5.42
C ILE A 112 -25.39 10.20 5.85
N ILE A 113 -25.16 10.10 7.16
CA ILE A 113 -23.95 9.49 7.71
C ILE A 113 -23.86 8.00 7.35
N LEU A 114 -24.94 7.26 7.57
CA LEU A 114 -25.01 5.81 7.37
C LEU A 114 -25.09 5.40 5.89
N SER A 115 -25.38 6.34 4.99
CA SER A 115 -25.33 6.13 3.54
C SER A 115 -23.96 6.43 2.93
N SER A 116 -22.96 6.79 3.74
CA SER A 116 -21.60 7.01 3.24
C SER A 116 -21.06 5.76 2.54
N ASP A 117 -20.34 5.96 1.44
CA ASP A 117 -19.72 4.94 0.59
C ASP A 117 -18.46 4.32 1.21
N VAL A 118 -18.02 4.81 2.37
CA VAL A 118 -16.85 4.28 3.08
C VAL A 118 -17.07 4.33 4.59
N THR A 119 -16.59 3.33 5.31
CA THR A 119 -16.73 3.24 6.78
C THR A 119 -16.03 4.39 7.52
N THR A 120 -14.97 4.95 6.96
CA THR A 120 -14.24 6.07 7.58
C THR A 120 -15.08 7.33 7.64
N TYR A 121 -16.07 7.50 6.75
CA TYR A 121 -16.98 8.63 6.78
C TYR A 121 -18.09 8.48 7.81
N MET A 122 -18.21 7.29 8.40
CA MET A 122 -19.14 6.98 9.48
C MET A 122 -18.50 7.20 10.86
N ASN A 123 -17.56 8.15 10.94
CA ASN A 123 -17.13 8.74 12.19
C ASN A 123 -17.80 10.11 12.31
N VAL A 124 -18.27 10.46 13.50
CA VAL A 124 -19.15 11.60 13.70
C VAL A 124 -18.69 12.41 14.90
N ILE A 125 -18.67 13.73 14.74
CA ILE A 125 -18.52 14.67 15.84
C ILE A 125 -19.81 15.48 15.97
N THR A 126 -20.39 15.48 17.16
CA THR A 126 -21.52 16.33 17.54
C THR A 126 -21.08 17.35 18.59
N SER A 127 -21.99 18.21 19.05
CA SER A 127 -21.69 19.16 20.13
C SER A 127 -21.37 18.50 21.48
N SER A 128 -21.78 17.25 21.71
CA SER A 128 -21.68 16.56 23.02
C SER A 128 -21.04 15.17 22.96
N HIS A 129 -20.92 14.57 21.78
CA HIS A 129 -20.40 13.21 21.62
C HIS A 129 -19.61 13.04 20.33
N ILE A 130 -18.68 12.09 20.34
CA ILE A 130 -18.00 11.52 19.18
C ILE A 130 -18.48 10.07 19.00
N PHE A 131 -18.80 9.69 17.77
CA PHE A 131 -19.24 8.35 17.42
C PHE A 131 -18.34 7.73 16.36
N ALA A 132 -18.07 6.43 16.48
CA ALA A 132 -17.45 5.61 15.45
C ALA A 132 -18.35 4.40 15.18
N PHE A 133 -19.03 4.38 14.04
CA PHE A 133 -19.95 3.28 13.69
C PHE A 133 -19.23 1.96 13.35
N TYR A 134 -17.91 2.03 13.13
CA TYR A 134 -17.02 0.89 12.92
C TYR A 134 -15.72 1.08 13.72
N PRO A 135 -15.77 0.99 15.06
CA PRO A 135 -14.65 1.39 15.92
C PRO A 135 -13.39 0.56 15.68
N GLN A 136 -13.53 -0.75 15.42
CA GLN A 136 -12.39 -1.64 15.13
C GLN A 136 -11.70 -1.26 13.80
N LEU A 137 -12.46 -0.90 12.78
CA LEU A 137 -11.92 -0.45 11.50
C LEU A 137 -11.20 0.89 11.65
N THR A 138 -11.82 1.82 12.36
CA THR A 138 -11.22 3.14 12.66
C THR A 138 -9.91 2.99 13.43
N ALA A 139 -9.87 2.15 14.47
CA ALA A 139 -8.66 1.88 15.25
C ALA A 139 -7.53 1.27 14.41
N ASN A 140 -7.88 0.40 13.45
CA ASN A 140 -6.92 -0.25 12.56
C ASN A 140 -6.56 0.58 11.31
N SER A 141 -6.97 1.86 11.24
CA SER A 141 -6.79 2.72 10.06
C SER A 141 -7.24 2.05 8.75
N THR A 142 -8.32 1.26 8.83
CA THR A 142 -8.85 0.46 7.74
C THR A 142 -10.20 1.01 7.29
N ALA A 143 -10.37 1.16 5.98
CA ALA A 143 -11.57 1.67 5.36
C ALA A 143 -12.18 0.57 4.49
N ILE A 144 -13.47 0.29 4.66
CA ILE A 144 -14.22 -0.60 3.77
C ILE A 144 -15.18 0.23 2.93
N GLY A 145 -15.16 0.02 1.62
CA GLY A 145 -16.13 0.60 0.69
C GLY A 145 -17.51 -0.06 0.78
N SER A 146 -18.57 0.67 0.44
CA SER A 146 -19.85 0.05 0.10
C SER A 146 -19.74 -0.69 -1.24
N PHE A 147 -20.64 -1.64 -1.52
CA PHE A 147 -20.64 -2.36 -2.81
C PHE A 147 -21.09 -1.51 -4.01
N GLU A 148 -21.39 -0.22 -3.81
CA GLU A 148 -21.66 0.69 -4.92
C GLU A 148 -20.31 1.21 -5.44
N ASP A 149 -20.14 1.21 -6.78
CA ASP A 149 -18.90 1.60 -7.45
C ASP A 149 -18.36 2.93 -6.89
N MET A 150 -17.28 2.82 -6.12
CA MET A 150 -16.63 3.98 -5.56
C MET A 150 -15.94 4.74 -6.69
N ALA A 151 -16.24 6.03 -6.83
CA ALA A 151 -15.59 6.86 -7.85
C ALA A 151 -14.05 6.73 -7.75
N PRO A 152 -13.34 6.39 -8.85
CA PRO A 152 -11.91 6.05 -8.83
C PRO A 152 -11.02 7.07 -8.11
N TYR A 153 -11.40 8.35 -8.16
CA TYR A 153 -10.68 9.46 -7.56
C TYR A 153 -10.62 9.42 -6.02
N ARG A 154 -11.55 8.74 -5.34
CA ARG A 154 -11.58 8.70 -3.87
C ARG A 154 -10.51 7.78 -3.27
N GLY A 155 -10.07 6.77 -4.02
CA GLY A 155 -8.97 5.88 -3.59
C GLY A 155 -7.67 6.62 -3.30
N PHE A 156 -7.40 7.71 -4.03
CA PHE A 156 -6.20 8.53 -3.86
C PHE A 156 -6.20 9.33 -2.54
N THR A 157 -7.38 9.78 -2.10
CA THR A 157 -7.51 10.50 -0.82
C THR A 157 -7.20 9.59 0.37
N TYR A 158 -7.65 8.33 0.33
CA TYR A 158 -7.37 7.38 1.41
C TYR A 158 -5.90 6.98 1.50
N TYR A 159 -5.25 6.87 0.35
CA TYR A 159 -3.81 6.62 0.27
C TYR A 159 -3.00 7.72 0.96
N ARG A 160 -3.33 9.00 0.71
CA ARG A 160 -2.67 10.14 1.35
C ARG A 160 -2.85 10.18 2.88
N LEU A 161 -3.91 9.55 3.37
CA LEU A 161 -4.23 9.44 4.79
C LEU A 161 -3.61 8.18 5.43
N SER A 162 -2.70 7.48 4.75
CA SER A 162 -2.08 6.23 5.21
C SER A 162 -3.10 5.15 5.61
N MET A 163 -4.28 5.15 4.98
CA MET A 163 -5.34 4.20 5.29
C MET A 163 -5.30 2.97 4.38
N ILE A 164 -5.56 1.80 4.96
CA ILE A 164 -5.79 0.57 4.20
C ILE A 164 -7.22 0.59 3.71
N HIS A 165 -7.42 0.97 2.44
CA HIS A 165 -8.74 0.89 1.81
C HIS A 165 -8.95 -0.46 1.12
N ALA A 166 -9.92 -1.24 1.62
CA ALA A 166 -10.38 -2.48 1.02
C ALA A 166 -11.77 -2.29 0.39
N PRO A 167 -11.98 -2.68 -0.88
CA PRO A 167 -13.30 -2.59 -1.51
C PRO A 167 -14.31 -3.57 -0.89
N SER A 168 -13.82 -4.66 -0.31
CA SER A 168 -14.62 -5.71 0.31
C SER A 168 -13.82 -6.43 1.41
N THR A 169 -14.48 -7.34 2.13
CA THR A 169 -13.83 -8.22 3.12
C THR A 169 -13.30 -9.52 2.53
N GLU A 170 -13.46 -9.77 1.23
CA GLU A 170 -13.16 -11.06 0.59
C GLU A 170 -11.74 -11.58 0.84
N HIS A 171 -10.76 -10.68 0.92
CA HIS A 171 -9.34 -11.01 1.08
C HIS A 171 -8.84 -10.89 2.51
N TRP A 172 -9.73 -10.90 3.50
CA TRP A 172 -9.32 -10.81 4.89
C TRP A 172 -8.93 -12.18 5.43
N ASP A 173 -7.77 -12.26 6.07
CA ASP A 173 -7.21 -13.51 6.61
C ASP A 173 -7.96 -14.04 7.85
N LYS A 174 -8.84 -13.23 8.43
CA LYS A 174 -9.64 -13.54 9.62
C LYS A 174 -11.10 -13.23 9.36
N PRO A 175 -12.06 -13.92 10.01
CA PRO A 175 -13.47 -13.59 9.92
C PRO A 175 -13.72 -12.12 10.21
N CYS A 176 -14.53 -11.48 9.37
CA CYS A 176 -14.76 -10.03 9.45
C CYS A 176 -15.51 -9.56 10.71
N GLY A 177 -16.21 -10.47 11.41
CA GLY A 177 -16.85 -10.19 12.70
C GLY A 177 -17.74 -8.94 12.69
N GLU A 178 -17.57 -8.07 13.70
CA GLU A 178 -18.28 -6.79 13.79
C GLU A 178 -17.88 -5.76 12.75
N ALA A 179 -16.92 -6.02 11.86
CA ALA A 179 -16.61 -5.16 10.73
C ALA A 179 -17.30 -5.62 9.42
N CYS A 180 -18.06 -6.73 9.47
CA CYS A 180 -18.74 -7.31 8.30
C CYS A 180 -19.63 -6.28 7.56
N PRO A 181 -19.41 -6.06 6.25
CA PRO A 181 -20.25 -5.24 5.39
C PRO A 181 -21.69 -5.73 5.28
N GLY A 182 -21.88 -7.05 5.26
CA GLY A 182 -23.17 -7.71 5.09
C GLY A 182 -24.04 -7.73 6.36
N MET A 183 -23.46 -7.41 7.52
CA MET A 183 -24.17 -7.47 8.80
C MET A 183 -25.12 -6.29 8.95
N TRP A 184 -26.40 -6.60 9.20
CA TRP A 184 -27.41 -5.59 9.55
C TRP A 184 -27.17 -5.04 10.95
N ARG A 185 -26.99 -3.72 11.03
CA ARG A 185 -26.83 -2.99 12.29
C ARG A 185 -28.06 -2.15 12.60
N ARG A 186 -28.20 -1.77 13.87
CA ARG A 186 -29.30 -0.95 14.36
C ARG A 186 -28.76 0.13 15.28
N THR A 187 -29.35 1.31 15.19
CA THR A 187 -28.94 2.48 15.97
C THR A 187 -29.50 2.40 17.40
N ARG A 188 -30.62 1.69 17.60
CA ARG A 188 -31.21 1.46 18.91
C ARG A 188 -30.20 0.85 19.89
N GLY A 189 -29.87 1.58 20.95
CA GLY A 189 -28.89 1.17 21.97
C GLY A 189 -27.43 1.17 21.50
N LEU A 190 -27.16 1.55 20.25
CA LEU A 190 -25.83 1.68 19.65
C LEU A 190 -24.88 0.46 19.84
N PRO A 191 -25.33 -0.80 19.67
CA PRO A 191 -24.45 -1.96 19.80
C PRO A 191 -23.34 -1.94 18.74
N GLY A 192 -22.10 -2.19 19.17
CA GLY A 192 -20.93 -2.19 18.28
C GLY A 192 -20.50 -0.81 17.77
N VAL A 193 -21.07 0.28 18.29
CA VAL A 193 -20.68 1.66 17.97
C VAL A 193 -19.80 2.18 19.08
N GLY A 194 -18.62 2.71 18.73
CA GLY A 194 -17.77 3.42 19.68
C GLY A 194 -18.39 4.78 20.01
N VAL A 195 -18.57 5.08 21.30
CA VAL A 195 -19.14 6.35 21.76
C VAL A 195 -18.19 6.96 22.78
N LEU A 196 -17.78 8.21 22.53
CA LEU A 196 -17.02 9.01 23.48
C LEU A 196 -17.81 10.28 23.77
N LYS A 197 -18.21 10.47 25.04
CA LYS A 197 -18.76 11.74 25.48
C LYS A 197 -17.65 12.77 25.59
N TRP A 198 -17.88 13.96 25.04
CA TRP A 198 -16.94 15.07 25.17
C TRP A 198 -17.71 16.37 25.45
N ASP A 199 -17.29 17.09 26.48
CA ASP A 199 -17.94 18.35 26.84
C ASP A 199 -17.17 19.50 26.18
N CYS A 200 -17.49 19.77 24.91
CA CYS A 200 -16.98 20.95 24.22
C CYS A 200 -17.73 22.21 24.69
N PHE A 201 -17.02 23.04 25.45
CA PHE A 201 -17.42 24.39 25.85
C PHE A 201 -18.65 24.48 26.77
N ASN A 202 -18.48 24.10 28.05
CA ASN A 202 -19.20 24.76 29.16
C ASN A 202 -18.73 26.23 29.36
N VAL A 203 -18.20 26.88 28.32
CA VAL A 203 -17.76 28.26 28.37
C VAL A 203 -19.03 29.12 28.30
N ILE A 204 -19.48 29.50 29.49
CA ILE A 204 -20.39 30.62 29.73
C ILE A 204 -20.02 31.72 28.72
N PRO A 205 -20.94 32.17 27.84
CA PRO A 205 -20.64 33.25 26.92
C PRO A 205 -20.03 34.39 27.74
N PRO A 206 -18.91 35.01 27.29
CA PRO A 206 -18.27 36.06 28.05
C PRO A 206 -19.35 37.10 28.37
N ARG A 207 -19.67 37.27 29.66
CA ARG A 207 -20.58 38.32 30.11
C ARG A 207 -20.06 39.59 29.47
N ARG A 208 -20.79 40.15 28.49
CA ARG A 208 -20.52 41.51 28.01
C ARG A 208 -20.48 42.35 29.27
N ARG A 209 -19.29 42.84 29.64
CA ARG A 209 -19.17 43.87 30.70
C ARG A 209 -20.13 44.96 30.27
N ALA A 210 -21.17 45.17 31.05
CA ALA A 210 -22.11 46.25 30.83
C ALA A 210 -21.29 47.55 30.89
N ILE A 211 -20.93 48.08 29.73
CA ILE A 211 -20.46 49.46 29.63
C ILE A 211 -21.70 50.28 29.95
N ALA A 212 -21.65 51.01 31.06
CA ALA A 212 -22.72 51.89 31.49
C ALA A 212 -23.12 52.83 30.34
N PRO A 213 -24.43 53.07 30.11
CA PRO A 213 -24.87 53.88 28.99
C PRO A 213 -24.44 55.33 29.21
N ALA A 214 -23.53 55.82 28.36
CA ALA A 214 -23.31 57.24 28.22
C ALA A 214 -24.58 57.87 27.62
N ARG A 215 -25.22 58.74 28.43
CA ARG A 215 -26.31 59.64 28.02
C ARG A 215 -25.94 60.34 26.71
N ARG A 216 -26.65 60.04 25.62
CA ARG A 216 -26.63 60.89 24.41
C ARG A 216 -28.05 61.07 23.87
N LYS A 217 -28.35 62.34 23.59
CA LYS A 217 -29.65 62.91 23.26
C LYS A 217 -30.22 62.33 21.96
N GLN A 218 -31.54 62.15 21.97
CA GLN A 218 -32.38 61.82 20.82
C GLN A 218 -32.28 62.91 19.75
N SER A 219 -32.09 62.50 18.49
CA SER A 219 -32.55 63.24 17.32
C SER A 219 -33.18 62.22 16.37
N ALA A 220 -34.44 62.45 16.05
CA ALA A 220 -35.26 61.63 15.18
C ALA A 220 -34.92 61.89 13.71
N THR A 221 -34.71 60.83 12.93
CA THR A 221 -34.98 60.80 11.49
C THR A 221 -35.23 59.35 11.06
N SER A 222 -36.48 59.14 10.61
CA SER A 222 -37.01 58.17 9.66
C SER A 222 -36.08 57.12 9.01
N GLY A 223 -36.42 55.84 9.25
CA GLY A 223 -37.07 54.99 8.24
C GLY A 223 -36.20 54.43 7.10
N VAL A 224 -35.50 53.33 7.36
CA VAL A 224 -35.29 52.20 6.42
C VAL A 224 -35.18 50.94 7.27
N GLU A 225 -36.10 49.99 7.11
CA GLU A 225 -36.09 48.68 7.78
C GLU A 225 -35.10 47.75 7.07
N ASP A 226 -33.83 47.76 7.50
CA ASP A 226 -32.91 46.66 7.26
C ASP A 226 -32.97 45.68 8.44
N GLY A 227 -33.47 44.48 8.17
CA GLY A 227 -33.59 43.36 9.11
C GLY A 227 -32.24 42.84 9.59
N ALA A 228 -31.57 43.57 10.47
CA ALA A 228 -30.37 43.13 11.15
C ALA A 228 -30.73 42.12 12.25
N TRP A 229 -30.21 40.89 12.12
CA TRP A 229 -30.18 39.84 13.15
C TRP A 229 -29.28 40.22 14.33
N GLY A 230 -29.57 41.36 14.94
CA GLY A 230 -28.75 41.97 15.97
C GLY A 230 -29.60 42.42 17.14
N ASP A 231 -30.39 41.54 17.76
CA ASP A 231 -30.54 41.62 19.22
C ASP A 231 -31.19 40.40 19.87
N ARG A 232 -30.53 39.96 20.95
CA ARG A 232 -31.02 39.12 22.07
C ARG A 232 -31.62 37.76 21.68
N VAL A 233 -30.74 36.78 21.46
CA VAL A 233 -31.10 35.37 21.71
C VAL A 233 -31.46 35.25 23.20
N PRO A 234 -32.68 34.85 23.57
CA PRO A 234 -33.05 34.64 24.96
C PRO A 234 -32.17 33.52 25.51
N VAL A 235 -31.33 33.82 26.52
CA VAL A 235 -30.54 32.83 27.25
C VAL A 235 -31.45 32.04 28.22
N GLY A 236 -32.57 31.54 27.71
CA GLY A 236 -33.27 30.45 28.36
C GLY A 236 -32.42 29.20 28.19
N ARG A 237 -32.11 28.48 29.28
CA ARG A 237 -31.44 27.18 29.25
C ARG A 237 -32.31 26.18 28.48
N ARG A 238 -32.27 26.20 27.15
CA ARG A 238 -32.79 25.09 26.36
C ARG A 238 -31.92 23.87 26.69
N PRO A 239 -32.51 22.69 26.90
CA PRO A 239 -31.74 21.47 27.10
C PRO A 239 -30.79 21.29 25.91
N SER A 240 -29.50 21.08 26.22
CA SER A 240 -28.46 20.82 25.23
C SER A 240 -28.83 19.58 24.42
N PHE A 241 -28.54 19.59 23.12
CA PHE A 241 -28.78 18.44 22.25
C PHE A 241 -28.00 17.21 22.76
N ASP A 242 -28.74 16.25 23.30
CA ASP A 242 -28.21 14.94 23.68
C ASP A 242 -28.17 14.03 22.45
N ALA A 243 -27.05 14.12 21.73
CA ALA A 243 -26.81 13.32 20.54
C ALA A 243 -26.82 11.82 20.83
N TYR A 244 -26.40 11.39 22.03
CA TYR A 244 -26.44 9.97 22.39
C TYR A 244 -27.89 9.49 22.46
N HIS A 245 -28.75 10.20 23.20
CA HIS A 245 -30.16 9.83 23.30
C HIS A 245 -30.87 9.84 21.93
N GLU A 246 -30.64 10.87 21.12
CA GLU A 246 -31.20 10.97 19.76
C GLU A 246 -30.76 9.77 18.89
N PHE A 247 -29.47 9.43 18.87
CA PHE A 247 -28.98 8.34 18.04
C PHE A 247 -29.42 6.98 18.58
N ALA A 248 -29.35 6.77 19.89
CA ALA A 248 -29.70 5.52 20.55
C ALA A 248 -31.21 5.21 20.58
N THR A 249 -32.08 6.19 20.35
CA THR A 249 -33.53 6.00 20.23
C THR A 249 -34.01 5.92 18.78
N SER A 250 -33.16 6.29 17.82
CA SER A 250 -33.50 6.24 16.40
C SER A 250 -33.71 4.81 15.88
N MET A 251 -34.51 4.70 14.82
CA MET A 251 -34.98 3.43 14.26
C MET A 251 -34.27 3.05 12.96
N PHE A 252 -33.07 3.57 12.73
CA PHE A 252 -32.31 3.29 11.51
C PHE A 252 -31.63 1.93 11.57
N LYS A 253 -31.80 1.18 10.49
CA LYS A 253 -31.02 -0.03 10.19
C LYS A 253 -30.10 0.26 9.03
N TRP A 254 -28.86 -0.22 9.09
CA TRP A 254 -27.92 -0.04 8.00
C TRP A 254 -27.00 -1.25 7.83
N ARG A 255 -26.43 -1.35 6.64
CA ARG A 255 -25.32 -2.22 6.26
C ARG A 255 -24.68 -1.58 5.03
N ILE A 256 -23.38 -1.77 4.84
CA ILE A 256 -22.65 -1.20 3.68
C ILE A 256 -22.55 -2.20 2.53
N GLY A 257 -22.95 -3.45 2.77
CA GLY A 257 -22.95 -4.50 1.78
C GLY A 257 -24.17 -5.42 1.80
N ALA A 258 -24.47 -6.08 0.67
CA ALA A 258 -25.57 -7.02 0.50
C ALA A 258 -25.31 -8.37 1.20
N GLN A 259 -24.05 -8.83 1.20
CA GLN A 259 -23.62 -10.10 1.78
C GLN A 259 -22.22 -10.02 2.40
N CYS A 260 -21.84 -11.04 3.17
CA CYS A 260 -20.47 -11.23 3.61
C CYS A 260 -19.67 -11.85 2.46
N LEU A 261 -18.52 -11.29 2.10
CA LEU A 261 -17.60 -11.93 1.14
C LEU A 261 -16.43 -12.64 1.85
N ASN A 262 -16.35 -12.49 3.17
CA ASN A 262 -15.42 -13.22 4.04
C ASN A 262 -16.18 -14.36 4.72
N GLU A 263 -16.92 -15.13 3.93
CA GLU A 263 -17.39 -16.42 4.39
C GLU A 263 -16.16 -17.32 4.44
N SER A 264 -15.85 -17.86 5.62
CA SER A 264 -14.84 -18.89 5.77
C SER A 264 -15.01 -19.91 4.65
N PRO A 265 -14.02 -20.13 3.78
CA PRO A 265 -14.17 -21.10 2.72
C PRO A 265 -14.19 -22.49 3.37
N PHE A 266 -15.39 -23.06 3.47
CA PHE A 266 -15.71 -24.48 3.57
C PHE A 266 -15.75 -25.19 4.94
N PRO A 267 -16.92 -25.80 5.24
CA PRO A 267 -17.06 -27.12 5.89
C PRO A 267 -16.70 -28.30 4.96
N PHE A 268 -16.49 -28.07 3.66
CA PHE A 268 -16.28 -29.10 2.63
C PHE A 268 -14.85 -29.70 2.63
N LEU A 269 -13.82 -28.96 3.02
CA LEU A 269 -12.44 -29.49 3.09
C LEU A 269 -12.21 -30.41 4.30
N ASN A 270 -13.01 -30.26 5.38
CA ASN A 270 -13.04 -31.23 6.48
C ASN A 270 -13.62 -32.60 6.07
N ARG A 271 -14.22 -32.72 4.88
CA ARG A 271 -14.61 -34.02 4.32
C ARG A 271 -13.51 -34.70 3.53
N ILE A 272 -12.54 -33.98 2.95
CA ILE A 272 -11.47 -34.60 2.16
C ILE A 272 -10.37 -35.15 3.07
N SER A 273 -10.04 -34.47 4.18
CA SER A 273 -9.05 -35.00 5.13
C SER A 273 -9.50 -36.29 5.82
N ASN A 274 -10.80 -36.62 5.77
CA ASN A 274 -11.37 -37.84 6.34
C ASN A 274 -11.65 -38.93 5.28
N VAL A 275 -11.46 -38.66 3.98
CA VAL A 275 -11.83 -39.60 2.89
C VAL A 275 -10.63 -40.05 2.05
N LEU A 276 -9.49 -39.34 2.10
CA LEU A 276 -8.25 -39.81 1.44
C LEU A 276 -7.17 -40.02 2.50
N MET A 277 -6.98 -41.29 2.86
CA MET A 277 -5.81 -41.81 3.59
C MET A 277 -4.55 -41.63 2.73
N LEU A 278 -4.08 -40.39 2.59
CA LEU A 278 -2.86 -40.03 1.85
C LEU A 278 -1.60 -40.63 2.49
N ASP A 279 -1.64 -40.88 3.80
CA ASP A 279 -0.53 -41.43 4.60
C ASP A 279 -0.04 -42.82 4.15
N TYR A 280 -0.75 -43.51 3.24
CA TYR A 280 -0.41 -44.85 2.75
C TYR A 280 -0.03 -44.88 1.26
N LEU A 281 0.01 -43.74 0.58
CA LEU A 281 0.42 -43.69 -0.83
C LEU A 281 1.94 -43.56 -0.94
N PRO A 282 2.58 -44.13 -1.98
CA PRO A 282 4.00 -43.89 -2.25
C PRO A 282 4.29 -42.39 -2.41
N GLU A 283 5.45 -41.91 -1.95
CA GLU A 283 5.86 -40.49 -2.01
C GLU A 283 5.66 -39.84 -3.40
N THR A 284 5.74 -40.63 -4.47
CA THR A 284 5.55 -40.18 -5.85
C THR A 284 4.10 -39.79 -6.19
N THR A 285 3.10 -40.27 -5.44
CA THR A 285 1.68 -39.96 -5.66
C THR A 285 1.30 -38.62 -5.04
N GLU A 286 1.91 -38.27 -3.91
CA GLU A 286 1.72 -36.98 -3.24
C GLU A 286 2.21 -35.82 -4.11
N ASP A 287 3.34 -36.00 -4.79
CA ASP A 287 3.91 -34.99 -5.69
C ASP A 287 2.95 -34.64 -6.84
N ILE A 288 2.20 -35.61 -7.37
CA ILE A 288 1.20 -35.38 -8.41
C ILE A 288 0.07 -34.49 -7.89
N ILE A 289 -0.45 -34.80 -6.70
CA ILE A 289 -1.55 -34.05 -6.07
C ILE A 289 -1.08 -32.63 -5.74
N LEU A 290 0.06 -32.50 -5.06
CA LEU A 290 0.60 -31.21 -4.63
C LEU A 290 1.08 -30.35 -5.80
N SER A 291 1.53 -30.96 -6.91
CA SER A 291 1.84 -30.22 -8.15
C SER A 291 0.62 -29.60 -8.81
N SER A 292 -0.56 -30.15 -8.57
CA SER A 292 -1.82 -29.63 -9.12
C SER A 292 -2.40 -28.48 -8.29
N LEU A 293 -1.90 -28.25 -7.07
CA LEU A 293 -2.31 -27.11 -6.24
C LEU A 293 -1.57 -25.85 -6.67
N ASP A 294 -2.28 -24.73 -6.74
CA ASP A 294 -1.63 -23.43 -6.86
C ASP A 294 -0.85 -23.10 -5.57
N PRO A 295 0.06 -22.12 -5.59
CA PRO A 295 0.88 -21.78 -4.42
C PRO A 295 0.08 -21.41 -3.15
N VAL A 296 -1.07 -20.76 -3.30
CA VAL A 296 -1.93 -20.34 -2.18
C VAL A 296 -2.60 -21.56 -1.56
N ASP A 297 -3.11 -22.46 -2.38
CA ASP A 297 -3.74 -23.70 -1.93
C ASP A 297 -2.73 -24.67 -1.33
N LEU A 298 -1.49 -24.69 -1.83
CA LEU A 298 -0.36 -25.39 -1.20
C LEU A 298 -0.13 -24.91 0.24
N LEU A 299 -0.05 -23.59 0.44
CA LEU A 299 0.16 -23.01 1.77
C LEU A 299 -1.04 -23.18 2.69
N ARG A 300 -2.27 -23.20 2.16
CA ARG A 300 -3.49 -23.52 2.92
C ARG A 300 -3.48 -24.99 3.35
N TYR A 301 -3.11 -25.90 2.44
CA TYR A 301 -3.00 -27.32 2.72
C TYR A 301 -1.99 -27.61 3.82
N ALA A 302 -0.84 -26.93 3.82
CA ALA A 302 0.17 -27.02 4.88
C ALA A 302 -0.34 -26.60 6.27
N LYS A 303 -1.43 -25.82 6.37
CA LYS A 303 -1.98 -25.34 7.65
C LYS A 303 -3.03 -26.26 8.25
N ILE A 304 -3.43 -27.33 7.56
CA ILE A 304 -4.51 -28.23 8.02
C ILE A 304 -4.04 -29.08 9.21
N SER A 305 -2.87 -29.71 9.13
CA SER A 305 -2.30 -30.53 10.19
C SER A 305 -0.76 -30.54 10.15
N GLY A 306 -0.13 -31.08 11.20
CA GLY A 306 1.33 -31.27 11.22
C GLY A 306 1.80 -32.23 10.11
N THR A 307 0.99 -33.23 9.76
CA THR A 307 1.28 -34.16 8.66
C THR A 307 1.25 -33.44 7.31
N THR A 308 0.15 -32.71 7.00
CA THR A 308 0.07 -31.98 5.73
C THR A 308 1.12 -30.89 5.64
N TYR A 309 1.49 -30.25 6.76
CA TYR A 309 2.64 -29.36 6.85
C TYR A 309 3.93 -30.07 6.41
N ALA A 310 4.26 -31.21 7.01
CA ALA A 310 5.47 -31.96 6.70
C ALA A 310 5.50 -32.42 5.24
N LEU A 311 4.40 -32.95 4.72
CA LEU A 311 4.25 -33.36 3.32
C LEU A 311 4.45 -32.20 2.36
N THR A 312 3.78 -31.07 2.63
CA THR A 312 3.89 -29.86 1.80
C THR A 312 5.31 -29.33 1.79
N HIS A 313 5.97 -29.26 2.94
CA HIS A 313 7.36 -28.81 3.03
C HIS A 313 8.34 -29.77 2.34
N SER A 314 8.10 -31.08 2.43
CA SER A 314 8.85 -32.12 1.73
C SER A 314 8.72 -31.94 0.21
N TYR A 315 7.49 -31.74 -0.28
CA TYR A 315 7.20 -31.44 -1.68
C TYR A 315 7.83 -30.13 -2.16
N ILE A 316 7.70 -29.02 -1.42
CA ILE A 316 8.30 -27.73 -1.78
C ILE A 316 9.82 -27.87 -2.00
N ARG A 317 10.51 -28.62 -1.13
CA ARG A 317 11.96 -28.87 -1.30
C ARG A 317 12.29 -29.62 -2.59
N ARG A 318 11.45 -30.56 -3.02
CA ARG A 318 11.62 -31.29 -4.29
C ARG A 318 11.22 -30.47 -5.51
N ALA A 319 10.12 -29.73 -5.41
CA ALA A 319 9.54 -28.94 -6.49
C ALA A 319 10.41 -27.74 -6.87
N PHE A 320 10.93 -27.03 -5.87
CA PHE A 320 11.76 -25.83 -6.04
C PHE A 320 13.25 -26.17 -5.96
N ASN A 321 13.69 -27.04 -6.87
CA ASN A 321 15.05 -27.56 -6.89
C ASN A 321 15.95 -26.75 -7.84
N ILE A 322 16.86 -25.97 -7.26
CA ILE A 322 17.81 -25.14 -8.03
C ILE A 322 18.81 -25.97 -8.84
N ILE A 323 19.19 -27.16 -8.37
CA ILE A 323 20.08 -28.09 -9.11
C ILE A 323 19.38 -28.53 -10.39
N LYS A 324 18.09 -28.87 -10.31
CA LYS A 324 17.27 -29.23 -11.47
C LYS A 324 17.13 -28.07 -12.46
N LEU A 325 16.99 -26.83 -11.98
CA LEU A 325 16.91 -25.64 -12.84
C LEU A 325 18.22 -25.41 -13.61
N LEU A 326 19.37 -25.64 -12.97
CA LEU A 326 20.70 -25.33 -13.51
C LEU A 326 21.36 -26.50 -14.26
N SER A 327 20.89 -27.73 -14.10
CA SER A 327 21.45 -28.92 -14.76
C SER A 327 21.49 -28.88 -16.30
N PRO A 328 20.62 -28.13 -17.01
CA PRO A 328 20.78 -27.95 -18.46
C PRO A 328 22.01 -27.14 -18.86
N PHE A 329 22.57 -26.36 -17.93
CA PHE A 329 23.72 -25.47 -18.16
C PHE A 329 25.01 -26.03 -17.56
N PHE A 330 24.92 -26.73 -16.44
CA PHE A 330 26.08 -27.07 -15.60
C PHE A 330 25.99 -28.50 -15.07
N SER A 331 27.13 -29.16 -14.92
CA SER A 331 27.27 -30.37 -14.11
C SER A 331 27.05 -30.08 -12.62
N GLU A 332 26.82 -31.10 -11.80
CA GLU A 332 26.59 -30.91 -10.36
C GLU A 332 27.73 -30.16 -9.64
N LEU A 333 28.98 -30.44 -10.02
CA LEU A 333 30.15 -29.74 -9.49
C LEU A 333 30.17 -28.27 -9.91
N GLU A 334 29.94 -27.99 -11.20
CA GLU A 334 29.83 -26.64 -11.73
C GLU A 334 28.65 -25.87 -11.09
N ILE A 335 27.54 -26.54 -10.75
CA ILE A 335 26.43 -25.92 -10.02
C ILE A 335 26.90 -25.46 -8.64
N ALA A 336 27.62 -26.31 -7.88
CA ALA A 336 28.13 -25.93 -6.57
C ALA A 336 29.09 -24.72 -6.66
N GLU A 337 29.97 -24.71 -7.66
CA GLU A 337 30.87 -23.57 -7.93
C GLU A 337 30.10 -22.31 -8.34
N PHE A 338 29.10 -22.45 -9.20
CA PHE A 338 28.23 -21.35 -9.61
C PHE A 338 27.49 -20.73 -8.43
N ARG A 339 27.03 -21.54 -7.47
CA ARG A 339 26.36 -21.04 -6.26
C ARG A 339 27.32 -20.30 -5.33
N ARG A 340 28.58 -20.75 -5.21
CA ARG A 340 29.63 -19.99 -4.51
C ARG A 340 29.92 -18.67 -5.22
N LEU A 341 30.03 -18.69 -6.55
CA LEU A 341 30.20 -17.49 -7.34
C LEU A 341 29.02 -16.53 -7.17
N GLN A 342 27.77 -17.01 -7.05
CA GLN A 342 26.62 -16.17 -6.73
C GLN A 342 26.74 -15.49 -5.37
N ALA A 343 27.16 -16.23 -4.33
CA ALA A 343 27.39 -15.69 -3.00
C ALA A 343 28.52 -14.63 -3.01
N ASP A 344 29.61 -14.90 -3.73
CA ASP A 344 30.78 -14.05 -3.75
C ASP A 344 30.59 -12.74 -4.54
N THR A 345 29.70 -12.74 -5.52
CA THR A 345 29.50 -11.62 -6.45
C THR A 345 28.15 -10.92 -6.29
N GLY A 346 27.27 -11.45 -5.43
CA GLY A 346 25.91 -10.94 -5.25
C GLY A 346 25.04 -11.08 -6.51
N MET A 347 25.48 -11.84 -7.53
CA MET A 347 24.72 -11.98 -8.77
C MET A 347 23.42 -12.76 -8.52
N ILE A 348 22.38 -12.39 -9.25
CA ILE A 348 21.05 -12.99 -9.15
C ILE A 348 20.61 -13.52 -10.53
N ILE A 349 19.88 -14.63 -10.54
CA ILE A 349 19.18 -15.09 -11.76
C ILE A 349 17.82 -14.39 -11.82
N SER A 350 17.39 -14.00 -13.01
CA SER A 350 16.04 -13.51 -13.27
C SER A 350 15.59 -13.89 -14.69
N GLY A 351 14.53 -13.26 -15.20
CA GLY A 351 13.95 -13.56 -16.51
C GLY A 351 13.11 -14.85 -16.52
N ASP A 352 12.98 -15.46 -17.70
CA ASP A 352 12.05 -16.57 -17.94
C ASP A 352 12.37 -17.81 -17.10
N LEU A 353 13.65 -18.09 -16.81
CA LEU A 353 14.00 -19.23 -15.94
C LEU A 353 13.58 -19.01 -14.48
N ALA A 354 13.54 -17.77 -14.01
CA ALA A 354 13.01 -17.50 -12.68
C ALA A 354 11.49 -17.75 -12.65
N LEU A 355 10.77 -17.39 -13.73
CA LEU A 355 9.35 -17.74 -13.88
C LEU A 355 9.15 -19.26 -13.89
N ASP A 356 9.90 -20.00 -14.71
CA ASP A 356 9.80 -21.46 -14.77
C ASP A 356 10.03 -22.11 -13.41
N PHE A 357 10.98 -21.58 -12.64
CA PHE A 357 11.25 -22.03 -11.27
C PHE A 357 10.04 -21.86 -10.35
N PHE A 358 9.39 -20.69 -10.37
CA PHE A 358 8.22 -20.41 -9.52
C PHE A 358 6.96 -21.15 -9.98
N GLU A 359 6.78 -21.34 -11.29
CA GLU A 359 5.67 -22.09 -11.86
C GLU A 359 5.85 -23.61 -11.68
N ARG A 360 7.05 -24.06 -11.28
CA ARG A 360 7.46 -25.48 -11.23
C ARG A 360 7.38 -26.14 -12.61
N ASN A 361 7.54 -25.34 -13.65
CA ASN A 361 7.44 -25.79 -15.03
C ASN A 361 8.69 -26.60 -15.42
N PRO A 362 8.55 -27.57 -16.33
CA PRO A 362 9.70 -28.15 -17.01
C PRO A 362 10.53 -27.05 -17.67
N PHE A 363 11.84 -27.26 -17.76
CA PHE A 363 12.75 -26.32 -18.39
C PHE A 363 12.29 -25.94 -19.80
N SER A 364 11.98 -24.66 -20.03
CA SER A 364 11.39 -24.15 -21.27
C SER A 364 12.36 -24.03 -22.44
N GLY A 365 13.66 -24.24 -22.21
CA GLY A 365 14.70 -23.93 -23.20
C GLY A 365 15.21 -22.48 -23.13
N ALA A 366 14.64 -21.65 -22.25
CA ALA A 366 15.05 -20.26 -22.07
C ALA A 366 16.55 -20.12 -21.71
N PRO A 367 17.21 -19.02 -22.14
CA PRO A 367 18.59 -18.73 -21.76
C PRO A 367 18.71 -18.45 -20.26
N LEU A 368 19.87 -18.72 -19.69
CA LEU A 368 20.17 -18.34 -18.31
C LEU A 368 20.51 -16.85 -18.26
N GLU A 369 19.64 -16.03 -17.68
CA GLU A 369 19.90 -14.61 -17.46
C GLU A 369 20.39 -14.35 -16.04
N VAL A 370 21.61 -13.82 -15.91
CA VAL A 370 22.19 -13.39 -14.64
C VAL A 370 22.40 -11.88 -14.64
N TYR A 371 22.14 -11.25 -13.50
CA TYR A 371 22.31 -9.82 -13.27
C TYR A 371 23.37 -9.62 -12.21
N VAL A 372 24.37 -8.78 -12.50
CA VAL A 372 25.54 -8.61 -11.65
C VAL A 372 26.08 -7.18 -11.70
N GLU A 373 26.64 -6.71 -10.59
CA GLU A 373 27.36 -5.43 -10.57
C GLU A 373 28.58 -5.49 -11.50
N HIS A 374 28.87 -4.37 -12.15
CA HIS A 374 29.87 -4.31 -13.20
C HIS A 374 31.27 -4.69 -12.73
N GLN A 375 31.64 -4.32 -11.51
CA GLN A 375 32.90 -4.70 -10.88
C GLN A 375 33.12 -6.22 -10.81
N PHE A 376 32.07 -7.03 -10.72
CA PHE A 376 32.17 -8.50 -10.65
C PHE A 376 31.99 -9.20 -12.00
N SER A 377 31.55 -8.48 -13.03
CA SER A 377 31.19 -9.06 -14.33
C SER A 377 32.35 -9.79 -15.01
N LEU A 378 33.59 -9.30 -14.87
CA LEU A 378 34.79 -9.96 -15.41
C LEU A 378 35.03 -11.34 -14.78
N ASN A 379 34.87 -11.45 -13.46
CA ASN A 379 35.05 -12.71 -12.73
C ASN A 379 33.97 -13.72 -13.13
N VAL A 380 32.72 -13.26 -13.20
CA VAL A 380 31.58 -14.08 -13.62
C VAL A 380 31.75 -14.60 -15.04
N GLY A 381 32.11 -13.74 -15.99
CA GLY A 381 32.29 -14.16 -17.38
C GLY A 381 33.48 -15.10 -17.58
N ARG A 382 34.59 -14.90 -16.84
CA ARG A 382 35.72 -15.85 -16.84
C ARG A 382 35.34 -17.23 -16.35
N TRP A 383 34.50 -17.30 -15.31
CA TRP A 383 34.01 -18.59 -14.81
C TRP A 383 33.13 -19.30 -15.85
N PHE A 384 32.25 -18.58 -16.54
CA PHE A 384 31.49 -19.19 -17.65
C PHE A 384 32.40 -19.72 -18.76
N MET A 385 33.48 -18.99 -19.09
CA MET A 385 34.48 -19.47 -20.05
C MET A 385 35.20 -20.74 -19.56
N SER A 386 35.55 -20.83 -18.27
CA SER A 386 36.12 -22.07 -17.72
C SER A 386 35.13 -23.24 -17.69
N ALA A 387 33.81 -22.97 -17.60
CA ALA A 387 32.74 -23.96 -17.70
C ALA A 387 32.38 -24.34 -19.15
N GLY A 388 33.22 -23.95 -20.13
CA GLY A 388 33.08 -24.34 -21.54
C GLY A 388 32.16 -23.45 -22.38
N TYR A 389 31.81 -22.24 -21.91
CA TYR A 389 31.05 -21.28 -22.70
C TYR A 389 31.93 -20.29 -23.45
N ASP A 390 31.67 -20.09 -24.73
CA ASP A 390 32.35 -19.10 -25.56
C ASP A 390 31.67 -17.73 -25.48
N PHE A 391 32.46 -16.67 -25.35
CA PHE A 391 31.93 -15.30 -25.43
C PHE A 391 31.53 -14.96 -26.87
N VAL A 392 30.29 -14.52 -27.05
CA VAL A 392 29.72 -14.15 -28.35
C VAL A 392 29.96 -12.66 -28.59
N VAL A 393 30.93 -12.38 -29.45
CA VAL A 393 31.32 -11.01 -29.84
C VAL A 393 30.19 -10.34 -30.65
N ARG A 394 29.62 -9.26 -30.11
CA ARG A 394 28.60 -8.46 -30.82
C ARG A 394 29.17 -7.36 -31.72
N ASP A 395 30.29 -6.75 -31.32
CA ASP A 395 31.01 -5.75 -32.11
C ASP A 395 32.39 -6.32 -32.46
N ARG A 396 32.71 -6.44 -33.76
CA ARG A 396 34.00 -6.97 -34.25
C ARG A 396 35.21 -6.22 -33.71
N ARG A 397 35.04 -5.00 -33.18
CA ARG A 397 36.10 -4.21 -32.54
C ARG A 397 36.51 -4.73 -31.14
N ASN A 398 35.65 -5.52 -30.49
CA ASN A 398 35.87 -6.05 -29.14
C ASN A 398 36.00 -7.58 -29.20
N GLY A 399 37.13 -8.07 -29.72
CA GLY A 399 37.33 -9.52 -29.96
C GLY A 399 37.49 -10.37 -28.70
N ASP A 400 37.78 -9.77 -27.55
CA ASP A 400 38.00 -10.47 -26.28
C ASP A 400 37.05 -9.94 -25.19
N PHE A 401 36.58 -10.86 -24.34
CA PHE A 401 35.64 -10.56 -23.26
C PHE A 401 36.24 -9.56 -22.25
N LYS A 402 37.53 -9.69 -21.89
CA LYS A 402 38.17 -8.76 -20.95
C LYS A 402 38.19 -7.34 -21.51
N PHE A 403 38.49 -7.18 -22.79
CA PHE A 403 38.45 -5.89 -23.46
C PHE A 403 37.03 -5.30 -23.48
N ALA A 404 36.03 -6.11 -23.87
CA ALA A 404 34.63 -5.70 -23.88
C ALA A 404 34.15 -5.25 -22.49
N CYS A 405 34.51 -6.00 -21.44
CA CYS A 405 34.20 -5.68 -20.06
C CYS A 405 34.89 -4.39 -19.58
N THR A 406 36.16 -4.19 -19.94
CA THR A 406 36.92 -2.98 -19.55
C THR A 406 36.40 -1.73 -20.26
N ALA A 407 36.09 -1.84 -21.56
CA ALA A 407 35.52 -0.75 -22.34
C ALA A 407 34.14 -0.33 -21.82
N ALA A 408 33.33 -1.31 -21.39
CA ALA A 408 32.08 -1.09 -20.68
C ALA A 408 32.27 -0.30 -19.37
N GLY A 409 33.31 -0.64 -18.59
CA GLY A 409 33.67 0.05 -17.34
C GLY A 409 33.91 1.55 -17.51
N GLY A 410 34.51 1.95 -18.63
CA GLY A 410 34.75 3.36 -18.95
C GLY A 410 33.48 4.21 -19.07
N GLN A 411 32.33 3.60 -19.41
CA GLN A 411 31.05 4.30 -19.53
C GLN A 411 30.46 4.67 -18.15
N TRP A 412 30.83 3.95 -17.10
CA TRP A 412 30.30 4.14 -15.75
C TRP A 412 31.06 5.19 -14.95
N ASN A 413 32.35 5.42 -15.27
CA ASN A 413 33.22 6.36 -14.56
C ASN A 413 33.11 7.82 -15.06
N GLY A 414 32.33 8.08 -16.12
CA GLY A 414 32.35 9.33 -16.87
C GLY A 414 31.23 10.35 -16.57
N GLN A 415 30.35 10.10 -15.61
CA GLN A 415 29.27 11.05 -15.27
C GLN A 415 29.28 11.42 -13.79
N ASP A 416 29.43 12.73 -13.53
CA ASP A 416 29.44 13.40 -12.24
C ASP A 416 28.24 13.03 -11.35
N GLY A 417 28.33 11.95 -10.55
CA GLY A 417 27.54 11.68 -9.34
C GLY A 417 26.00 11.71 -9.44
N VAL A 418 25.44 11.94 -10.62
CA VAL A 418 24.01 12.06 -10.90
C VAL A 418 23.66 10.91 -11.81
N HIS A 419 23.11 9.84 -11.24
CA HIS A 419 22.52 8.74 -12.01
C HIS A 419 21.44 9.29 -12.95
N GLN A 420 21.78 9.44 -14.23
CA GLN A 420 20.81 9.76 -15.26
C GLN A 420 20.07 8.46 -15.63
N SER A 421 18.75 8.47 -15.46
CA SER A 421 17.86 7.51 -16.10
C SER A 421 17.90 7.78 -17.62
N PRO A 422 18.14 6.77 -18.48
CA PRO A 422 18.14 5.35 -18.17
C PRO A 422 19.50 4.77 -17.71
N ILE A 423 19.52 3.97 -16.64
CA ILE A 423 20.61 3.04 -16.26
C ILE A 423 20.95 2.14 -17.47
N PRO A 424 22.16 2.24 -18.02
CA PRO A 424 22.55 1.43 -19.16
C PRO A 424 22.83 -0.01 -18.73
N VAL A 425 21.88 -0.93 -18.90
CA VAL A 425 22.15 -2.37 -18.68
C VAL A 425 22.93 -2.90 -19.87
N LEU A 426 24.19 -3.29 -19.65
CA LEU A 426 25.02 -3.90 -20.69
C LEU A 426 24.83 -5.41 -20.70
N LEU A 427 24.91 -6.01 -21.89
CA LEU A 427 24.65 -7.44 -22.09
C LEU A 427 25.85 -8.12 -22.74
N PHE A 428 26.45 -9.05 -22.01
CA PHE A 428 27.40 -10.02 -22.54
C PHE A 428 26.69 -11.34 -22.80
N THR A 429 26.95 -11.92 -23.97
CA THR A 429 26.34 -13.18 -24.38
C THR A 429 27.41 -14.27 -24.41
N PHE A 430 27.09 -15.41 -23.82
CA PHE A 430 27.92 -16.61 -23.80
C PHE A 430 27.13 -17.77 -24.39
N TYR A 431 27.80 -18.64 -25.14
CA TYR A 431 27.17 -19.77 -25.81
C TYR A 431 28.01 -21.02 -25.66
N HIS A 432 27.38 -22.14 -25.37
CA HIS A 432 28.04 -23.44 -25.27
C HIS A 432 27.59 -24.32 -26.43
N GLU A 433 28.51 -24.67 -27.34
CA GLU A 433 28.21 -25.42 -28.56
C GLU A 433 27.60 -26.80 -28.27
N ALA A 434 28.26 -27.62 -27.43
CA ALA A 434 27.78 -28.97 -27.13
C ALA A 434 26.41 -29.00 -26.42
N LYS A 435 26.19 -28.10 -25.45
CA LYS A 435 24.93 -27.99 -24.70
C LYS A 435 23.83 -27.27 -25.52
N LYS A 436 24.21 -26.52 -26.57
CA LYS A 436 23.34 -25.62 -27.34
C LYS A 436 22.57 -24.64 -26.45
N ARG A 437 23.26 -24.04 -25.48
CA ARG A 437 22.66 -23.13 -24.49
C ARG A 437 23.33 -21.76 -24.50
N TYR A 438 22.51 -20.74 -24.30
CA TYR A 438 22.93 -19.35 -24.12
C TYR A 438 22.88 -18.96 -22.64
N ILE A 439 23.88 -18.18 -22.23
CA ILE A 439 23.91 -17.46 -20.96
C ILE A 439 24.02 -15.96 -21.28
N PHE A 440 23.17 -15.17 -20.63
CA PHE A 440 23.15 -13.72 -20.74
C PHE A 440 23.61 -13.12 -19.41
N VAL A 441 24.75 -12.43 -19.45
CA VAL A 441 25.26 -11.68 -18.30
C VAL A 441 24.91 -10.22 -18.49
N ARG A 442 23.95 -9.76 -17.70
CA ARG A 442 23.50 -8.37 -17.66
C ARG A 442 24.20 -7.66 -16.53
N THR A 443 24.85 -6.55 -16.87
CA THR A 443 25.68 -5.83 -15.91
C THR A 443 25.25 -4.39 -15.74
N VAL A 444 25.37 -3.91 -14.50
CA VAL A 444 24.96 -2.57 -14.05
C VAL A 444 26.05 -1.91 -13.21
N GLY A 445 26.18 -0.60 -13.29
CA GLY A 445 27.17 0.16 -12.51
C GLY A 445 26.83 0.27 -11.01
N GLY A 446 25.59 0.02 -10.61
CA GLY A 446 25.16 -0.01 -9.21
C GLY A 446 24.73 -1.41 -8.76
N SER A 447 23.58 -1.52 -8.10
CA SER A 447 23.08 -2.79 -7.56
C SER A 447 22.40 -3.62 -8.66
N ALA A 448 22.62 -4.94 -8.67
CA ALA A 448 21.90 -5.86 -9.58
C ALA A 448 20.37 -5.72 -9.45
N MET A 449 19.89 -5.32 -8.28
CA MET A 449 18.48 -5.06 -7.99
C MET A 449 17.90 -3.89 -8.81
N GLU A 450 18.72 -2.91 -9.19
CA GLU A 450 18.27 -1.78 -10.01
C GLU A 450 17.78 -2.23 -11.39
N ALA A 451 18.43 -3.23 -11.99
CA ALA A 451 18.01 -3.76 -13.29
C ALA A 451 16.64 -4.42 -13.21
N ILE A 452 16.39 -5.20 -12.16
CA ILE A 452 15.14 -5.93 -11.96
C ILE A 452 13.98 -4.96 -11.68
N LEU A 453 14.19 -3.94 -10.84
CA LEU A 453 13.18 -2.92 -10.56
C LEU A 453 12.86 -2.02 -11.77
N HIS A 454 13.69 -2.07 -12.81
CA HIS A 454 13.49 -1.41 -14.09
C HIS A 454 12.84 -2.28 -15.17
N PHE A 455 12.40 -3.50 -14.85
CA PHE A 455 11.58 -4.27 -15.78
C PHE A 455 10.27 -3.54 -16.08
N ASP A 456 9.85 -3.58 -17.35
CA ASP A 456 8.61 -2.95 -17.85
C ASP A 456 7.34 -3.57 -17.25
N SER A 457 7.47 -4.70 -16.54
CA SER A 457 6.37 -5.52 -16.05
C SER A 457 6.69 -6.13 -14.68
N THR A 458 5.77 -6.00 -13.72
CA THR A 458 5.91 -6.62 -12.39
C THR A 458 5.93 -8.15 -12.45
N SER A 459 5.31 -8.76 -13.46
CA SER A 459 5.35 -10.22 -13.65
C SER A 459 6.76 -10.78 -13.86
N MET A 460 7.69 -9.96 -14.35
CA MET A 460 9.07 -10.38 -14.58
C MET A 460 9.95 -10.22 -13.34
N MET A 461 9.46 -9.58 -12.28
CA MET A 461 10.27 -9.22 -11.11
C MET A 461 10.38 -10.39 -10.11
N ASN A 462 11.00 -11.46 -10.59
CA ASN A 462 11.32 -12.68 -9.84
C ASN A 462 12.83 -12.90 -9.88
N ILE A 463 13.42 -13.22 -8.75
CA ILE A 463 14.86 -13.37 -8.62
C ILE A 463 15.23 -14.66 -7.90
N ILE A 464 16.42 -15.18 -8.18
CA ILE A 464 17.02 -16.32 -7.49
C ILE A 464 18.45 -15.94 -7.10
N SER A 465 18.68 -15.70 -5.81
CA SER A 465 20.00 -15.49 -5.19
C SER A 465 20.67 -16.83 -4.84
N HIS A 466 21.86 -16.75 -4.25
CA HIS A 466 22.65 -17.90 -3.79
C HIS A 466 21.96 -18.72 -2.67
N ASP A 467 20.98 -18.16 -1.96
CA ASP A 467 20.30 -18.79 -0.82
C ASP A 467 18.76 -18.78 -0.92
N LYS A 468 18.17 -17.91 -1.76
CA LYS A 468 16.72 -17.69 -1.82
C LYS A 468 16.24 -17.46 -3.24
N ALA A 469 15.03 -17.93 -3.54
CA ALA A 469 14.24 -17.43 -4.66
C ALA A 469 13.16 -16.51 -4.12
N VAL A 470 12.98 -15.33 -4.73
CA VAL A 470 11.97 -14.36 -4.33
C VAL A 470 11.16 -13.90 -5.53
N SER A 471 9.83 -14.05 -5.46
CA SER A 471 8.88 -13.37 -6.33
C SER A 471 8.31 -12.17 -5.58
N PHE A 472 8.41 -10.97 -6.16
CA PHE A 472 7.95 -9.75 -5.48
C PHE A 472 6.45 -9.51 -5.58
N TYR A 473 5.81 -10.05 -6.63
CA TYR A 473 4.38 -9.91 -6.90
C TYR A 473 3.78 -11.28 -7.22
N PRO A 474 3.88 -12.25 -6.30
CA PRO A 474 3.52 -13.63 -6.59
C PRO A 474 2.04 -13.79 -6.91
N ARG A 475 1.14 -13.00 -6.30
CA ARG A 475 -0.30 -13.13 -6.58
C ARG A 475 -0.67 -12.54 -7.93
N ALA A 476 -0.19 -11.34 -8.23
CA ALA A 476 -0.36 -10.73 -9.55
C ALA A 476 0.21 -11.68 -10.62
N THR A 477 1.41 -12.19 -10.40
CA THR A 477 2.14 -12.99 -11.39
C THR A 477 1.56 -14.38 -11.57
N PHE A 478 1.25 -15.13 -10.51
CA PHE A 478 0.94 -16.56 -10.60
C PHE A 478 -0.49 -16.95 -10.22
N ASP A 479 -1.22 -16.11 -9.47
CA ASP A 479 -2.60 -16.39 -9.02
C ASP A 479 -3.61 -15.79 -10.03
N VAL A 480 -3.52 -14.48 -10.30
CA VAL A 480 -4.49 -13.81 -11.19
C VAL A 480 -3.98 -13.56 -12.61
N LEU A 481 -2.70 -13.84 -12.89
CA LEU A 481 -2.06 -13.59 -14.18
C LEU A 481 -2.24 -12.13 -14.66
N GLU A 482 -2.04 -11.17 -13.76
CA GLU A 482 -2.07 -9.74 -14.05
C GLU A 482 -0.70 -9.11 -13.83
N THR A 483 -0.37 -8.09 -14.63
CA THR A 483 0.87 -7.35 -14.44
C THR A 483 0.66 -5.86 -14.50
N LEU A 484 1.40 -5.13 -13.66
CA LEU A 484 1.47 -3.69 -13.72
C LEU A 484 2.58 -3.27 -14.69
N HIS A 485 2.21 -2.50 -15.69
CA HIS A 485 3.18 -1.87 -16.58
C HIS A 485 3.96 -0.77 -15.83
N ILE A 486 5.29 -0.88 -15.80
CA ILE A 486 6.20 0.06 -15.15
C ILE A 486 6.82 0.95 -16.23
N HIS A 487 6.59 2.25 -16.12
CA HIS A 487 7.03 3.25 -17.09
C HIS A 487 8.42 3.77 -16.78
N TYR A 488 9.37 3.42 -17.64
CA TYR A 488 10.70 3.96 -17.57
C TYR A 488 10.96 5.08 -18.59
N TYR A 489 11.81 6.06 -18.24
CA TYR A 489 12.14 7.16 -19.17
C TYR A 489 13.04 6.62 -20.30
N GLY A 490 12.60 6.76 -21.54
CA GLY A 490 13.45 6.62 -22.73
C GLY A 490 13.36 5.29 -23.49
N GLY A 491 12.45 4.39 -23.15
CA GLY A 491 12.24 3.14 -23.90
C GLY A 491 10.88 3.09 -24.60
N ASN A 492 10.86 2.89 -25.92
CA ASN A 492 9.68 2.47 -26.70
C ASN A 492 9.40 0.95 -26.56
N SER A 493 9.74 0.36 -25.41
CA SER A 493 9.65 -1.09 -25.21
C SER A 493 8.22 -1.51 -24.86
N LEU A 494 7.38 -1.60 -25.89
CA LEU A 494 6.18 -2.47 -25.90
C LEU A 494 6.56 -3.96 -25.98
N ASN A 495 7.80 -4.34 -25.62
CA ASN A 495 8.26 -5.74 -25.66
C ASN A 495 7.86 -6.54 -24.40
N CYS A 496 7.03 -5.98 -23.51
CA CYS A 496 6.54 -6.64 -22.29
C CYS A 496 5.65 -7.88 -22.52
N SER A 497 5.51 -8.34 -23.77
CA SER A 497 4.74 -9.51 -24.16
C SER A 497 5.58 -10.47 -24.99
N LYS A 498 6.47 -11.24 -24.36
CA LYS A 498 7.01 -12.46 -24.98
C LYS A 498 6.42 -13.75 -24.44
N ARG A 499 5.77 -13.71 -23.27
CA ARG A 499 5.07 -14.88 -22.72
C ARG A 499 3.57 -14.59 -22.68
N GLU A 500 2.82 -15.37 -23.44
CA GLU A 500 1.36 -15.33 -23.48
C GLU A 500 0.81 -15.68 -22.08
N GLY A 501 -0.22 -14.97 -21.61
CA GLY A 501 -0.93 -15.34 -20.38
C GLY A 501 -1.23 -14.19 -19.41
N TRP A 502 -0.41 -13.13 -19.38
CA TRP A 502 -0.62 -12.01 -18.45
C TRP A 502 -1.46 -10.88 -19.05
N THR A 503 -2.47 -10.43 -18.30
CA THR A 503 -3.22 -9.22 -18.62
C THR A 503 -2.50 -8.00 -18.07
N VAL A 504 -2.02 -7.13 -18.95
CA VAL A 504 -1.40 -5.85 -18.56
C VAL A 504 -2.49 -4.90 -18.05
N LYS A 505 -2.32 -4.38 -16.83
CA LYS A 505 -3.21 -3.40 -16.23
C LYS A 505 -2.45 -2.11 -15.94
N THR A 506 -3.18 -0.99 -16.00
CA THR A 506 -2.75 0.31 -15.47
C THR A 506 -3.49 0.58 -14.16
N ILE A 507 -2.93 1.43 -13.31
CA ILE A 507 -3.64 1.89 -12.10
C ILE A 507 -4.74 2.87 -12.54
N PRO A 508 -5.95 2.80 -11.97
CA PRO A 508 -6.32 2.11 -10.72
C PRO A 508 -6.91 0.69 -10.88
N MET A 509 -6.86 0.09 -12.08
CA MET A 509 -7.58 -1.17 -12.34
C MET A 509 -7.05 -2.36 -11.55
N LEU A 510 -5.76 -2.35 -11.19
CA LEU A 510 -5.14 -3.44 -10.47
C LEU A 510 -5.18 -3.20 -8.95
N ASN A 511 -6.12 -3.88 -8.28
CA ASN A 511 -6.42 -3.70 -6.85
C ASN A 511 -5.84 -4.81 -5.97
N LEU A 512 -4.59 -5.20 -6.22
CA LEU A 512 -3.89 -6.17 -5.40
C LEU A 512 -3.06 -5.50 -4.30
N ARG A 513 -3.06 -6.09 -3.10
CA ARG A 513 -2.34 -5.56 -1.93
C ARG A 513 -0.84 -5.40 -2.18
N GLU A 514 -0.22 -6.39 -2.81
CA GLU A 514 1.21 -6.39 -3.15
C GLU A 514 1.61 -5.25 -4.10
N ILE A 515 0.71 -4.83 -4.99
CA ILE A 515 0.96 -3.68 -5.86
C ILE A 515 0.59 -2.38 -5.13
N ARG A 516 -0.53 -2.31 -4.40
CA ARG A 516 -0.95 -1.08 -3.71
C ARG A 516 -0.10 -0.70 -2.50
N THR A 517 0.73 -1.61 -1.99
CA THR A 517 1.61 -1.32 -0.85
C THR A 517 2.73 -0.40 -1.34
N ASN A 518 2.70 0.86 -0.89
CA ASN A 518 3.65 1.90 -1.31
C ASN A 518 5.10 1.46 -1.11
N PHE A 519 5.41 0.84 0.02
CA PHE A 519 6.76 0.42 0.36
C PHE A 519 6.86 -1.10 0.33
N ARG A 520 7.87 -1.62 -0.36
CA ARG A 520 8.14 -3.05 -0.49
C ARG A 520 9.61 -3.31 -0.21
N SER A 521 9.93 -4.46 0.37
CA SER A 521 11.31 -4.93 0.51
C SER A 521 11.42 -6.38 0.08
N VAL A 522 12.61 -6.79 -0.34
CA VAL A 522 12.85 -8.18 -0.73
C VAL A 522 12.59 -9.08 0.49
N GLY A 523 11.70 -10.05 0.33
CA GLY A 523 11.34 -10.98 1.40
C GLY A 523 10.30 -10.43 2.39
N ASP A 524 9.64 -9.30 2.09
CA ASP A 524 8.49 -8.85 2.87
C ASP A 524 7.33 -9.86 2.86
N ARG A 525 6.34 -9.65 3.73
CA ARG A 525 5.16 -10.53 3.87
C ARG A 525 4.27 -10.63 2.64
N LEU A 526 4.55 -9.86 1.58
CA LEU A 526 3.84 -9.88 0.31
C LEU A 526 4.65 -10.53 -0.80
N CYS A 527 5.93 -10.87 -0.55
CA CYS A 527 6.75 -11.68 -1.45
C CYS A 527 6.49 -13.17 -1.21
N TRP A 528 6.73 -13.97 -2.24
CA TRP A 528 6.93 -15.40 -2.07
C TRP A 528 8.43 -15.66 -1.99
N THR A 529 8.90 -16.11 -0.82
CA THR A 529 10.31 -16.39 -0.57
C THR A 529 10.50 -17.88 -0.35
N ILE A 530 11.36 -18.50 -1.15
CA ILE A 530 11.67 -19.94 -1.10
C ILE A 530 13.15 -20.08 -0.73
N PRO A 531 13.50 -20.70 0.41
CA PRO A 531 14.88 -20.98 0.76
C PRO A 531 15.44 -22.10 -0.13
N LEU A 532 16.62 -21.90 -0.69
CA LEU A 532 17.25 -22.78 -1.68
C LEU A 532 18.30 -23.71 -1.06
N GLY A 533 17.93 -24.35 0.07
CA GLY A 533 18.77 -25.22 0.90
C GLY A 533 20.12 -25.65 0.30
N GLY A 534 21.20 -25.16 0.90
CA GLY A 534 22.57 -25.62 0.76
C GLY A 534 23.26 -25.43 2.11
N GLU A 535 24.44 -26.02 2.32
CA GLU A 535 25.31 -25.62 3.43
C GLU A 535 25.32 -24.09 3.46
N THR A 536 25.10 -23.50 4.64
CA THR A 536 25.17 -22.05 4.84
C THR A 536 26.57 -21.60 4.44
N LEU A 537 26.74 -21.30 3.15
CA LEU A 537 27.84 -20.52 2.65
C LEU A 537 27.68 -19.22 3.42
N ALA A 538 28.59 -18.99 4.37
CA ALA A 538 28.67 -17.73 5.09
C ALA A 538 28.97 -16.67 4.03
N ALA A 539 27.90 -16.08 3.51
CA ALA A 539 27.94 -15.14 2.42
C ALA A 539 27.54 -13.79 2.96
N ASP A 540 28.38 -12.80 2.69
CA ASP A 540 28.14 -11.41 3.12
C ASP A 540 26.93 -10.81 2.38
N TYR A 541 26.60 -11.31 1.18
CA TYR A 541 25.48 -10.79 0.38
C TYR A 541 24.13 -11.33 0.86
N ARG A 542 23.26 -10.41 1.30
CA ARG A 542 21.86 -10.71 1.67
C ARG A 542 20.91 -9.82 0.90
N VAL A 543 20.10 -10.44 0.05
CA VAL A 543 19.24 -9.73 -0.90
C VAL A 543 18.10 -8.95 -0.22
N GLU A 544 17.74 -9.31 1.01
CA GLU A 544 16.66 -8.71 1.81
C GLU A 544 16.95 -7.30 2.29
N ALA A 545 18.21 -6.86 2.25
CA ALA A 545 18.53 -5.47 2.51
C ALA A 545 17.98 -4.53 1.42
N ASN A 546 17.56 -5.06 0.26
CA ASN A 546 17.00 -4.24 -0.82
C ASN A 546 15.53 -3.90 -0.62
N SER A 547 15.16 -2.65 -0.93
CA SER A 547 13.77 -2.18 -0.88
C SER A 547 13.48 -1.08 -1.89
N TRP A 548 12.19 -0.84 -2.15
CA TRP A 548 11.71 0.17 -3.08
C TRP A 548 10.36 0.73 -2.66
N ARG A 549 9.97 1.83 -3.31
CA ARG A 549 8.65 2.42 -3.21
C ARG A 549 7.95 2.44 -4.56
N HIS A 550 6.68 2.12 -4.57
CA HIS A 550 5.83 2.39 -5.71
C HIS A 550 5.46 3.87 -5.76
N ASN A 551 5.69 4.49 -6.92
CA ASN A 551 5.19 5.81 -7.21
C ASN A 551 4.12 5.73 -8.30
N PHE A 552 2.88 5.86 -7.87
CA PHE A 552 1.70 5.86 -8.74
C PHE A 552 1.33 7.30 -9.11
N SER A 553 1.94 7.81 -10.16
CA SER A 553 1.58 9.10 -10.77
C SER A 553 0.99 8.87 -12.17
N MET A 554 1.15 9.80 -13.12
CA MET A 554 0.84 9.55 -14.54
C MET A 554 1.61 8.35 -15.13
N TYR A 555 2.71 7.95 -14.48
CA TYR A 555 3.58 6.86 -14.90
C TYR A 555 3.92 6.01 -13.67
N ASN A 556 3.60 4.71 -13.69
CA ASN A 556 3.98 3.79 -12.61
C ASN A 556 5.50 3.64 -12.58
N ARG A 557 6.13 3.89 -11.44
CA ARG A 557 7.59 3.77 -11.29
C ARG A 557 7.97 3.16 -9.96
N MET A 558 9.06 2.40 -9.96
CA MET A 558 9.77 2.05 -8.74
C MET A 558 10.71 3.20 -8.36
N ARG A 559 10.64 3.65 -7.12
CA ARG A 559 11.54 4.66 -6.53
C ARG A 559 12.41 4.01 -5.48
N TYR A 560 13.68 4.31 -5.52
CA TYR A 560 14.65 3.90 -4.53
C TYR A 560 15.83 4.88 -4.56
N THR A 561 16.71 4.78 -3.58
CA THR A 561 18.01 5.43 -3.55
C THR A 561 19.08 4.35 -3.51
N LEU A 562 20.10 4.50 -4.34
CA LEU A 562 21.24 3.60 -4.31
C LEU A 562 22.12 3.91 -3.10
N VAL A 563 22.56 2.87 -2.40
CA VAL A 563 23.48 2.97 -1.27
C VAL A 563 24.82 2.49 -1.75
N LEU A 564 25.68 3.47 -2.00
CA LEU A 564 27.08 3.29 -2.39
C LEU A 564 27.95 3.55 -1.16
N ASN A 565 28.80 2.60 -0.80
CA ASN A 565 29.79 2.79 0.25
C ASN A 565 31.04 1.98 -0.06
N TYR A 566 32.20 2.63 -0.06
CA TYR A 566 33.48 1.97 -0.34
C TYR A 566 33.87 0.88 0.67
N ARG A 567 33.20 0.84 1.83
CA ARG A 567 33.38 -0.21 2.85
C ARG A 567 32.50 -1.42 2.60
N MET A 568 31.42 -1.27 1.86
CA MET A 568 30.54 -2.37 1.49
C MET A 568 31.08 -3.04 0.23
N LYS A 569 31.00 -4.36 0.21
CA LYS A 569 31.32 -5.18 -0.95
C LYS A 569 30.23 -5.05 -2.02
N PHE A 570 28.97 -4.94 -1.61
CA PHE A 570 27.82 -4.87 -2.51
C PHE A 570 27.08 -3.54 -2.41
N ASN A 571 26.38 -3.20 -3.48
CA ASN A 571 25.50 -2.05 -3.55
C ASN A 571 24.04 -2.48 -3.31
N TYR A 572 23.29 -1.65 -2.61
CA TYR A 572 21.90 -1.93 -2.24
C TYR A 572 20.96 -0.82 -2.67
N VAL A 573 19.71 -1.15 -3.00
CA VAL A 573 18.65 -0.16 -3.24
C VAL A 573 17.78 0.02 -2.00
N GLN A 574 17.44 1.26 -1.65
CA GLN A 574 16.61 1.57 -0.48
C GLN A 574 15.41 2.44 -0.85
N GLY A 575 14.21 1.96 -0.54
CA GLY A 575 12.96 2.70 -0.65
C GLY A 575 12.68 3.60 0.54
N HIS A 576 13.30 3.37 1.72
CA HIS A 576 13.01 4.11 2.95
C HIS A 576 14.25 4.80 3.53
N ASN A 577 14.17 6.13 3.72
CA ASN A 577 15.30 6.93 4.23
C ASN A 577 15.77 6.46 5.62
N THR A 578 14.84 6.18 6.54
CA THR A 578 15.18 5.72 7.90
C THR A 578 15.99 4.43 7.93
N ALA A 579 15.68 3.45 7.07
CA ALA A 579 16.44 2.20 7.01
C ALA A 579 17.86 2.46 6.51
N ARG A 580 18.00 3.26 5.44
CA ARG A 580 19.30 3.71 4.93
C ARG A 580 20.12 4.43 5.99
N GLU A 581 19.55 5.44 6.63
CA GLU A 581 20.22 6.24 7.66
C GLU A 581 20.65 5.38 8.86
N SER A 582 19.80 4.43 9.27
CA SER A 582 20.09 3.50 10.36
C SER A 582 21.24 2.55 10.00
N GLY A 583 21.20 1.97 8.80
CA GLY A 583 22.29 1.11 8.31
C GLY A 583 23.61 1.86 8.16
N GLU A 584 23.60 3.07 7.58
CA GLU A 584 24.79 3.92 7.47
C GLU A 584 25.34 4.34 8.84
N ALA A 585 24.48 4.63 9.81
CA ALA A 585 24.88 4.96 11.18
C ALA A 585 25.47 3.74 11.91
N ALA A 586 24.89 2.56 11.72
CA ALA A 586 25.39 1.31 12.28
C ALA A 586 26.80 0.99 11.77
N MET A 587 27.02 1.08 10.46
CA MET A 587 28.34 0.93 9.85
C MET A 587 29.35 1.93 10.43
N LYS A 588 28.97 3.19 10.66
CA LYS A 588 29.87 4.19 11.24
C LYS A 588 30.25 3.92 12.70
N ARG A 589 29.34 3.35 13.50
CA ARG A 589 29.54 3.13 14.94
C ARG A 589 30.21 1.79 15.27
N HIS A 590 29.88 0.74 14.53
CA HIS A 590 30.19 -0.64 14.91
C HIS A 590 31.20 -1.33 13.99
N TYR A 591 31.58 -0.71 12.87
CA TYR A 591 32.61 -1.27 12.01
C TYR A 591 33.99 -1.14 12.67
N ASP A 592 34.47 -2.24 13.24
CA ASP A 592 35.77 -2.37 13.89
C ASP A 592 36.89 -2.82 12.92
N GLY A 593 36.56 -3.00 11.63
CA GLY A 593 37.45 -3.49 10.59
C GLY A 593 37.68 -5.00 10.60
N LYS A 594 37.07 -5.75 11.52
CA LYS A 594 37.21 -7.22 11.63
C LYS A 594 36.03 -7.96 11.00
N ILE A 595 34.83 -7.41 11.07
CA ILE A 595 33.59 -7.96 10.48
C ILE A 595 33.25 -7.22 9.17
N CYS A 596 32.62 -7.91 8.22
CA CYS A 596 32.22 -7.34 6.92
C CYS A 596 31.21 -6.19 7.11
N ALA A 597 31.41 -5.05 6.44
CA ALA A 597 30.54 -3.89 6.60
C ALA A 597 29.11 -4.17 6.12
N ASP A 598 28.95 -5.02 5.10
CA ASP A 598 27.67 -5.47 4.58
C ASP A 598 26.84 -6.18 5.66
N GLU A 599 27.46 -6.99 6.52
CA GLU A 599 26.75 -7.73 7.58
C GLU A 599 26.08 -6.76 8.57
N TYR A 600 26.83 -5.78 9.09
CA TYR A 600 26.28 -4.74 9.97
C TYR A 600 25.18 -3.92 9.30
N TYR A 601 25.39 -3.56 8.04
CA TYR A 601 24.41 -2.79 7.28
C TYR A 601 23.11 -3.58 7.12
N VAL A 602 23.21 -4.82 6.65
CA VAL A 602 22.08 -5.69 6.38
C VAL A 602 21.30 -5.96 7.65
N ASP A 603 21.95 -6.33 8.75
CA ASP A 603 21.25 -6.72 9.98
C ASP A 603 20.36 -5.59 10.50
N VAL A 604 20.91 -4.37 10.58
CA VAL A 604 20.16 -3.21 11.02
C VAL A 604 19.05 -2.84 10.04
N VAL A 605 19.32 -2.89 8.73
CA VAL A 605 18.32 -2.58 7.70
C VAL A 605 17.15 -3.58 7.75
N VAL A 606 17.44 -4.87 7.86
CA VAL A 606 16.43 -5.93 7.96
C VAL A 606 15.64 -5.80 9.26
N GLU A 607 16.26 -5.45 10.38
CA GLU A 607 15.55 -5.19 11.64
C GLU A 607 14.61 -3.99 11.53
N VAL A 608 15.05 -2.89 10.90
CA VAL A 608 14.20 -1.74 10.63
C VAL A 608 13.00 -2.16 9.78
N TYR A 609 13.20 -2.97 8.74
CA TYR A 609 12.10 -3.46 7.91
C TYR A 609 11.15 -4.40 8.60
N ARG A 610 11.60 -5.17 9.59
CA ARG A 610 10.71 -5.99 10.42
C ARG A 610 9.84 -5.15 11.36
N ALA A 611 10.31 -3.95 11.73
CA ALA A 611 9.60 -3.05 12.63
C ALA A 611 8.57 -2.15 11.91
N LEU A 612 8.76 -1.92 10.60
CA LEU A 612 7.83 -1.19 9.72
C LEU A 612 6.69 -2.09 9.23
#